data_AF-A0AAV8QLB9-F1
#
_entry.id   AF-A0AAV8QLB9-F1
#
_cell.length_a   1.000
_cell.length_b   1.000
_cell.length_c   1.000
_cell.angle_alpha   90.00
_cell.angle_beta   90.00
_cell.angle_gamma   90.00
#
_symmetry.space_group_name_H-M   'P 1'
#
loop_
_entity.id
_entity.type
_entity.pdbx_description
1 polymer ?
#
loop_
_entity_poly.entity_id
_entity_poly.type
_entity_poly.pdbx_seq_one_letter_code
_entity_poly.pdbx_strand_id
1 'polypeptide(L)' 'MEEISDGVNNLSVAADSQKKNRIQVSNTKKSLFFYVNLLKRYVQHHNEVERSALGMAIATVVTIAEILENNGLAVEKSKI' A
#
# COMPACT_ATOMS: atom_id res chain seq x y z
N MET A 1 -18.47 -18.35 -19.26
CA MET A 1 -18.31 -17.11 -18.47
C MET A 1 -18.46 -17.36 -16.96
N GLU A 2 -19.04 -18.49 -16.54
CA GLU A 2 -19.11 -18.91 -15.12
C GLU A 2 -17.79 -19.47 -14.56
N GLU A 3 -16.92 -20.10 -15.36
CA GLU A 3 -15.69 -20.73 -14.82
C GLU A 3 -14.61 -19.75 -14.34
N ILE A 4 -14.71 -18.46 -14.69
CA ILE A 4 -13.74 -17.45 -14.22
C ILE A 4 -14.08 -16.96 -12.80
N SER A 5 -15.35 -17.06 -12.36
CA SER A 5 -15.73 -16.58 -11.02
C SER A 5 -15.30 -17.52 -9.89
N ASP A 6 -15.11 -18.81 -10.16
CA ASP A 6 -14.67 -19.76 -9.13
C ASP A 6 -13.16 -19.69 -8.89
N GLY A 7 -12.39 -19.30 -9.91
CA GLY A 7 -10.94 -19.07 -9.79
C GLY A 7 -10.55 -17.87 -8.93
N VAL A 8 -11.49 -16.93 -8.68
CA VAL A 8 -11.25 -15.76 -7.82
C VAL A 8 -11.67 -15.95 -6.36
N ASN A 9 -12.51 -16.97 -6.07
CA ASN A 9 -12.92 -17.30 -4.70
C ASN A 9 -11.86 -18.13 -3.94
N ASN A 10 -10.97 -18.82 -4.68
CA ASN A 10 -9.87 -19.59 -4.09
C ASN A 10 -8.65 -18.73 -3.74
N LEU A 11 -8.67 -17.42 -4.01
CA LEU A 11 -7.82 -16.48 -3.29
C LEU A 11 -8.48 -16.13 -1.95
N SER A 12 -8.82 -17.17 -1.18
CA SER A 12 -8.69 -17.14 0.26
C SER A 12 -7.22 -16.81 0.53
N VAL A 13 -6.92 -15.50 0.52
CA VAL A 13 -5.75 -14.93 1.14
C VAL A 13 -5.81 -15.48 2.55
N ALA A 14 -5.02 -16.53 2.79
CA ALA A 14 -4.88 -17.16 4.09
C ALA A 14 -4.92 -16.06 5.14
N ALA A 15 -5.92 -16.14 6.01
CA ALA A 15 -6.19 -15.20 7.08
C ALA A 15 -5.10 -15.21 8.17
N ASP A 16 -3.86 -15.50 7.78
CA ASP A 16 -2.67 -15.51 8.61
C ASP A 16 -1.94 -14.19 8.40
N SER A 17 -2.25 -13.24 9.28
CA SER A 17 -1.53 -11.98 9.44
C SER A 17 -1.69 -10.99 8.29
N GLN A 18 -2.90 -10.42 8.17
CA GLN A 18 -3.00 -9.04 7.71
C GLN A 18 -2.15 -8.19 8.66
N LYS A 19 -0.86 -8.00 8.34
CA LYS A 19 -0.02 -6.96 8.93
C LYS A 19 -0.83 -5.67 8.86
N LYS A 20 -1.32 -5.21 10.02
CA LYS A 20 -2.23 -4.06 10.13
C LYS A 20 -1.64 -2.78 9.53
N ASN A 21 -0.33 -2.79 9.29
CA ASN A 21 0.49 -1.72 8.73
C ASN A 21 0.93 -1.99 7.27
N ARG A 22 0.12 -2.65 6.42
CA ARG A 22 0.42 -2.81 4.99
C ARG A 22 -0.61 -2.10 4.10
N ILE A 23 -0.13 -1.34 3.12
CA ILE A 23 -0.95 -0.61 2.14
C ILE A 23 -0.64 -1.11 0.73
N GLN A 24 -1.70 -1.46 0.01
CA GLN A 24 -1.61 -1.81 -1.40
C GLN A 24 -2.13 -0.64 -2.25
N VAL A 25 -1.28 -0.17 -3.16
CA VAL A 25 -1.60 0.96 -4.05
C VAL A 25 -2.02 0.45 -5.42
N SER A 26 -3.11 1.01 -5.93
CA SER A 26 -3.69 0.71 -7.24
C SER A 26 -3.85 2.00 -8.04
N ASN A 27 -3.82 1.91 -9.38
CA ASN A 27 -3.66 3.10 -10.23
C ASN A 27 -4.97 3.83 -10.60
N THR A 28 -6.16 3.23 -10.45
CA THR A 28 -7.37 3.73 -11.15
C THR A 28 -8.55 4.16 -10.27
N LYS A 29 -8.54 3.87 -8.96
CA LYS A 29 -9.74 4.07 -8.11
C LYS A 29 -9.58 5.09 -6.99
N LYS A 30 -8.36 5.49 -6.66
CA LYS A 30 -8.06 6.37 -5.52
C LYS A 30 -7.12 7.46 -5.95
N SER A 31 -7.33 8.68 -5.45
CA SER A 31 -6.43 9.81 -5.71
C SER A 31 -5.08 9.60 -5.01
N LEU A 32 -4.05 10.31 -5.48
CA LEU A 32 -2.73 10.32 -4.83
C LEU A 32 -2.85 10.68 -3.33
N PHE A 33 -3.60 11.74 -3.02
CA PHE A 33 -3.77 12.24 -1.65
C PHE A 33 -4.52 11.28 -0.73
N PHE A 34 -5.36 10.39 -1.27
CA PHE A 34 -5.99 9.33 -0.47
C PHE A 34 -4.92 8.46 0.18
N TYR A 35 -3.93 8.01 -0.59
CA TYR A 35 -2.87 7.16 -0.08
C TYR A 35 -1.88 7.92 0.82
N VAL A 36 -1.59 9.18 0.51
CA VAL A 36 -0.78 10.05 1.40
C VAL A 36 -1.43 10.15 2.78
N ASN A 37 -2.73 10.45 2.85
CA ASN A 37 -3.43 10.61 4.13
C ASN A 37 -3.56 9.29 4.89
N LEU A 38 -3.83 8.19 4.19
CA LEU A 38 -3.86 6.86 4.79
C LEU A 38 -2.49 6.52 5.41
N LEU A 39 -1.41 6.87 4.72
CA LEU A 39 -0.06 6.63 5.20
C LEU A 39 0.32 7.48 6.40
N LYS A 40 -0.04 8.76 6.41
CA LYS A 40 0.13 9.61 7.60
C LYS A 40 -0.53 8.97 8.82
N ARG A 41 -1.77 8.50 8.67
CA ARG A 41 -2.49 7.81 9.75
C ARG A 41 -1.80 6.52 10.18
N TYR A 42 -1.29 5.73 9.23
CA TYR A 42 -0.62 4.48 9.57
C TYR A 42 0.72 4.71 10.27
N VAL A 43 1.51 5.70 9.85
CA VAL A 43 2.77 6.08 10.53
C VAL A 43 2.52 6.63 11.94
N GLN A 44 1.36 7.27 12.18
CA GLN A 44 0.98 7.72 13.52
C GLN A 44 0.57 6.57 14.46
N HIS A 45 -0.11 5.55 13.94
CA HIS A 45 -0.57 4.41 14.75
C HIS A 45 0.41 3.23 14.79
N HIS A 46 1.37 3.19 13.86
CA HIS A 46 2.35 2.12 13.70
C HIS A 46 3.73 2.73 13.45
N ASN A 47 4.78 2.21 14.09
CA ASN A 47 6.16 2.70 13.87
C ASN A 47 6.65 2.52 12.43
N GLU A 48 6.12 1.52 11.72
CA GLU A 48 6.54 1.18 10.36
C GLU A 48 5.32 0.87 9.51
N VAL A 49 5.40 1.17 8.21
CA VAL A 49 4.33 0.87 7.26
C VAL A 49 4.91 0.28 5.98
N GLU A 50 4.44 -0.89 5.60
CA GLU A 50 4.77 -1.54 4.34
C GLU A 50 3.87 -1.03 3.22
N ARG A 51 4.46 -0.76 2.06
CA ARG A 51 3.74 -0.30 0.86
C ARG A 51 4.06 -1.26 -0.29
N SER A 52 3.04 -1.68 -1.03
CA SER A 52 3.22 -2.53 -2.21
C SER A 52 2.41 -1.99 -3.39
N ALA A 53 2.97 -2.09 -4.60
CA ALA A 53 2.30 -1.79 -5.86
C ALA A 53 2.79 -2.71 -6.98
N LEU A 54 2.04 -2.75 -8.07
CA LEU A 54 2.38 -3.51 -9.27
C LEU A 54 2.14 -2.65 -10.52
N GLY A 55 2.99 -2.84 -11.53
CA GLY A 55 2.87 -2.18 -12.84
C GLY A 55 2.85 -0.65 -12.72
N MET A 56 1.86 -0.01 -13.34
CA MET A 56 1.76 1.46 -13.38
C MET A 56 1.59 2.10 -11.98
N ALA A 57 1.10 1.37 -10.98
CA ALA A 57 0.92 1.89 -9.63
C ALA A 57 2.25 2.09 -8.87
N ILE A 58 3.37 1.57 -9.39
CA ILE A 58 4.70 1.74 -8.77
C ILE A 58 5.08 3.22 -8.69
N ALA A 59 4.85 3.98 -9.76
CA ALA A 59 5.12 5.41 -9.79
C ALA A 59 4.38 6.15 -8.66
N THR A 60 3.10 5.81 -8.45
CA THR A 60 2.30 6.38 -7.36
C THR A 60 2.91 6.09 -5.99
N VAL A 61 3.39 4.87 -5.73
CA VAL A 61 4.05 4.54 -4.45
C VAL A 61 5.32 5.35 -4.24
N VAL A 62 6.15 5.49 -5.28
CA VAL A 62 7.38 6.28 -5.24
C VAL A 62 7.05 7.74 -4.91
N THR A 63 6.11 8.34 -5.63
CA THR A 63 5.66 9.72 -5.37
C THR A 63 5.14 9.91 -3.95
N ILE A 64 4.38 8.94 -3.41
CA ILE A 64 3.91 9.03 -2.03
C ILE A 64 5.05 8.96 -1.02
N ALA A 65 6.05 8.10 -1.24
CA ALA A 65 7.23 8.00 -0.38
C ALA A 65 8.00 9.33 -0.37
N GLU A 66 8.28 9.89 -1.55
CA GLU A 66 8.95 11.19 -1.71
C GLU A 66 8.17 12.32 -1.03
N ILE A 67 6.84 12.37 -1.17
CA ILE A 67 6.02 13.36 -0.48
C ILE A 67 6.19 13.25 1.04
N LEU A 68 6.20 12.04 1.60
CA LEU A 68 6.31 11.86 3.05
C LEU A 68 7.70 12.22 3.57
N GLU A 69 8.76 11.85 2.85
CA GLU A 69 10.15 12.17 3.21
C GLU A 69 10.44 13.67 3.11
N ASN A 70 10.04 14.31 2.02
CA ASN A 70 10.23 15.75 1.82
C ASN A 70 9.47 16.60 2.86
N ASN A 71 8.40 16.06 3.44
CA ASN A 71 7.66 16.70 4.53
C ASN A 71 8.17 16.30 5.93
N GLY A 72 9.23 15.49 6.04
CA GLY A 72 9.77 15.03 7.33
C GLY A 72 8.82 14.11 8.11
N LEU A 73 7.88 13.43 7.42
CA LEU A 73 6.84 12.62 8.05
C LEU A 73 7.19 11.14 8.15
N ALA A 74 8.12 10.66 7.33
CA ALA A 74 8.59 9.28 7.33
C ALA A 74 10.01 9.22 6.78
N VAL A 75 10.69 8.11 7.05
CA VAL A 75 11.98 7.76 6.43
C VAL A 75 11.88 6.35 5.84
N GLU A 76 12.53 6.10 4.72
CA GLU A 76 12.68 4.74 4.20
C GLU A 76 13.52 3.90 5.17
N LYS A 77 13.05 2.68 5.46
CA LYS A 77 13.83 1.69 6.19
C LYS A 77 14.82 1.03 5.24
N SER A 78 16.09 1.43 5.33
CA SER A 78 17.17 0.79 4.57
C SER A 78 17.25 -0.69 4.95
N LYS A 79 17.31 -1.58 3.94
CA LYS A 79 17.69 -2.98 4.17
C LYS A 79 19.21 -3.02 4.41
N ILE A 80 19.61 -3.42 5.62
CA ILE A 80 20.97 -3.87 5.93
C ILE A 80 21.00 -5.38 5.70
#